data_AF-A0A923WRC6-F1
#
_entry.id   AF-A0A923WRC6-F1
#
_cell.length_a   1.000
_cell.length_b   1.000
_cell.length_c   1.000
_cell.angle_alpha   90.00
_cell.angle_beta   90.00
_cell.angle_gamma   90.00
#
_symmetry.space_group_name_H-M   'P 1'
#
loop_
_entity.id
_entity.type
_entity.pdbx_description
1 polymer ?
#
loop_
_entity_poly.entity_id
_entity_poly.type
_entity_poly.pdbx_seq_one_letter_code
_entity_poly.pdbx_strand_id
1 'polypeptide(L)'
;ILGNSSDLIKLAKACSELDVYSSLAWLSLEESYCKPTLIKNGVLNVKDSRHPVIEQFQRDQSQISKFIANNILLQPSDCYLITGPNMAGKSTLMRQVALTAILAQMGSFVPASSAELPLYDSIFTRIGASDQLTEGLSTFMVEMTETAEMLNQANHNSLLILDEVGRGTSTFDGLCLAQAILEYVLNHIKAHVLFATHYHELVAMDQRYKQVKNVHMEISDKADTIQFLYLLRAGAAGKSYGIQVAELAGLPSEIIQQATALLKGYEVSSTTEKPTIVKMKTQNDANQINLKLFD
;
A
#
# COMPACT_ATOMS: atom_id res chain seq x y z
N ILE A 1 51.97 -0.18 -11.06
CA ILE A 1 50.59 -0.24 -10.49
C ILE A 1 50.05 1.17 -10.24
N LEU A 2 50.65 1.98 -9.34
CA LEU A 2 50.18 3.35 -9.06
C LEU A 2 50.11 4.27 -10.29
N GLY A 3 51.05 4.16 -11.23
CA GLY A 3 51.06 4.94 -12.49
C GLY A 3 49.93 4.61 -13.48
N ASN A 4 49.30 3.43 -13.36
CA ASN A 4 48.18 3.00 -14.20
C ASN A 4 46.84 3.01 -13.44
N SER A 5 46.82 3.61 -12.24
CA SER A 5 45.65 3.61 -11.35
C SER A 5 44.39 4.17 -12.03
N SER A 6 44.52 5.23 -12.81
CA SER A 6 43.40 5.83 -13.55
C SER A 6 42.74 4.84 -14.52
N ASP A 7 43.55 4.13 -15.32
CA ASP A 7 43.03 3.21 -16.32
C ASP A 7 42.48 1.93 -15.70
N LEU A 8 43.08 1.45 -14.61
CA LEU A 8 42.54 0.33 -13.84
C LEU A 8 41.19 0.67 -13.20
N ILE A 9 41.01 1.89 -12.68
CA ILE A 9 39.72 2.35 -12.14
C ILE A 9 38.66 2.45 -13.24
N LYS A 10 39.01 2.96 -14.44
CA LYS A 10 38.09 2.99 -15.59
C LYS A 10 37.66 1.59 -16.01
N LEU A 11 38.62 0.66 -16.11
CA LEU A 11 38.33 -0.74 -16.43
C LEU A 11 37.41 -1.38 -15.38
N ALA A 12 37.69 -1.17 -14.09
CA ALA A 12 36.86 -1.69 -13.01
C ALA A 12 35.41 -1.16 -13.08
N LYS A 13 35.22 0.13 -13.39
CA LYS A 13 33.89 0.72 -13.60
C LYS A 13 33.16 0.10 -14.78
N ALA A 14 33.83 -0.06 -15.93
CA ALA A 14 33.23 -0.68 -17.10
C ALA A 14 32.85 -2.15 -16.85
N CYS A 15 33.71 -2.92 -16.16
CA CYS A 15 33.39 -4.29 -15.75
C CYS A 15 32.20 -4.32 -14.79
N SER A 16 32.12 -3.39 -13.84
CA SER A 16 30.99 -3.29 -12.90
C SER A 16 29.68 -2.97 -13.61
N GLU A 17 29.66 -2.06 -14.58
CA GLU A 17 28.47 -1.75 -15.36
C GLU A 17 28.01 -2.96 -16.20
N LEU A 18 28.96 -3.65 -16.85
CA LEU A 18 28.66 -4.86 -17.61
C LEU A 18 28.10 -5.98 -16.72
N ASP A 19 28.64 -6.15 -15.51
CA ASP A 19 28.17 -7.15 -14.55
C ASP A 19 26.72 -6.88 -14.12
N VAL A 20 26.41 -5.62 -13.79
CA VAL A 20 25.04 -5.19 -13.46
C VAL A 20 24.09 -5.41 -14.62
N TYR A 21 24.42 -4.94 -15.83
CA TYR A 21 23.54 -5.09 -16.99
C TYR A 21 23.33 -6.55 -17.39
N SER A 22 24.38 -7.37 -17.34
CA SER A 22 24.29 -8.80 -17.65
C SER A 22 23.43 -9.53 -16.63
N SER A 23 23.57 -9.20 -15.34
CA SER A 23 22.77 -9.78 -14.25
C SER A 23 21.29 -9.42 -14.37
N LEU A 24 20.97 -8.15 -14.67
CA LEU A 24 19.59 -7.69 -14.88
C LEU A 24 18.97 -8.33 -16.12
N ALA A 25 19.73 -8.45 -17.21
CA ALA A 25 19.27 -9.12 -18.44
C ALA A 25 18.99 -10.61 -18.20
N TRP A 26 19.90 -11.30 -17.52
CA TRP A 26 19.71 -12.70 -17.15
C TRP A 26 18.46 -12.90 -16.28
N LEU A 27 18.30 -12.12 -15.21
CA LEU A 27 17.12 -12.17 -14.35
C LEU A 27 15.83 -11.93 -15.15
N SER A 28 15.85 -10.98 -16.09
CA SER A 28 14.66 -10.66 -16.89
C SER A 28 14.21 -11.81 -17.79
N LEU A 29 15.16 -12.59 -18.31
CA LEU A 29 14.87 -13.75 -19.15
C LEU A 29 14.37 -14.92 -18.28
N GLU A 30 15.05 -15.19 -17.18
CA GLU A 30 14.70 -16.28 -16.26
C GLU A 30 13.29 -16.09 -15.66
N GLU A 31 12.98 -14.87 -15.22
CA GLU A 31 11.72 -14.56 -14.52
C GLU A 31 10.62 -14.02 -15.42
N SER A 32 10.86 -13.99 -16.74
CA SER A 32 9.92 -13.44 -17.74
C SER A 32 9.47 -12.02 -17.38
N TYR A 33 10.42 -11.13 -17.09
CA TYR A 33 10.13 -9.71 -16.84
C TYR A 33 9.94 -8.96 -18.16
N CYS A 34 9.12 -7.92 -18.15
CA CYS A 34 8.90 -7.08 -19.33
C CYS A 34 9.70 -5.77 -19.23
N LYS A 35 10.03 -5.20 -20.40
CA LYS A 35 10.65 -3.89 -20.48
C LYS A 35 9.59 -2.82 -20.12
N PRO A 36 9.79 -2.00 -19.08
CA PRO A 36 8.86 -0.94 -18.75
C PRO A 36 8.95 0.22 -19.75
N THR A 37 7.85 0.94 -19.92
CA THR A 37 7.80 2.22 -20.65
C THR A 37 7.57 3.35 -19.67
N LEU A 38 8.53 4.27 -19.56
CA LEU A 38 8.39 5.46 -18.72
C LEU A 38 7.64 6.56 -19.49
N ILE A 39 6.52 7.03 -18.94
CA ILE A 39 5.62 7.97 -19.62
C ILE A 39 5.42 9.26 -18.81
N LYS A 40 5.05 10.34 -19.49
CA LYS A 40 4.89 11.68 -18.88
C LYS A 40 3.45 12.06 -18.53
N ASN A 41 2.47 11.27 -18.97
CA ASN A 41 1.04 11.57 -18.79
C ASN A 41 0.52 11.23 -17.38
N GLY A 42 1.39 10.76 -16.48
CA GLY A 42 1.04 10.43 -15.10
C GLY A 42 0.26 9.12 -14.92
N VAL A 43 0.09 8.30 -15.95
CA VAL A 43 -0.64 7.03 -15.83
C VAL A 43 0.29 5.92 -15.32
N LEU A 44 -0.17 5.17 -14.32
CA LEU A 44 0.43 3.89 -13.93
C LEU A 44 -0.46 2.75 -14.43
N ASN A 45 0.03 1.95 -15.37
CA ASN A 45 -0.68 0.81 -15.94
C ASN A 45 0.25 -0.41 -15.99
N VAL A 46 0.06 -1.34 -15.06
CA VAL A 46 0.86 -2.56 -14.95
C VAL A 46 -0.07 -3.76 -15.06
N LYS A 47 0.20 -4.65 -16.02
CA LYS A 47 -0.57 -5.88 -16.25
C LYS A 47 0.16 -7.09 -15.71
N ASP A 48 -0.61 -8.00 -15.11
CA ASP A 48 -0.10 -9.22 -14.46
C ASP A 48 1.16 -8.95 -13.62
N SER A 49 1.10 -7.89 -12.82
CA SER A 49 2.19 -7.50 -11.93
C SER A 49 2.36 -8.57 -10.84
N ARG A 50 3.61 -8.88 -10.50
CA ARG A 50 4.01 -9.89 -9.51
C ARG A 50 5.01 -9.29 -8.52
N HIS A 51 5.02 -9.79 -7.29
CA HIS A 51 5.98 -9.34 -6.29
C HIS A 51 7.31 -10.09 -6.47
N PRO A 52 8.42 -9.43 -6.83
CA PRO A 52 9.63 -10.09 -7.32
C PRO A 52 10.27 -11.05 -6.29
N VAL A 53 10.19 -10.71 -4.99
CA VAL A 53 10.73 -11.57 -3.91
C VAL A 53 9.79 -12.73 -3.52
N ILE A 54 8.50 -12.46 -3.37
CA ILE A 54 7.53 -13.46 -2.89
C ILE A 54 7.29 -14.52 -3.96
N GLU A 55 7.28 -14.14 -5.24
CA GLU A 55 7.19 -15.07 -6.37
C GLU A 55 8.31 -16.11 -6.34
N GLN A 56 9.56 -15.67 -6.13
CA GLN A 56 10.71 -16.57 -6.03
C GLN A 56 10.62 -17.47 -4.80
N PHE A 57 10.29 -16.91 -3.64
CA PHE A 57 10.18 -17.68 -2.39
C PHE A 57 9.11 -18.77 -2.47
N GLN A 58 7.96 -18.50 -3.08
CA GLN A 58 6.90 -19.50 -3.28
C GLN A 58 7.35 -20.63 -4.22
N ARG A 59 8.12 -20.32 -5.26
CA ARG A 59 8.69 -21.31 -6.18
C ARG A 59 9.70 -22.22 -5.48
N ASP A 60 10.61 -21.64 -4.70
CA ASP A 60 11.69 -22.39 -4.02
C ASP A 60 11.14 -23.34 -2.95
N GLN A 61 10.07 -22.94 -2.27
CA GLN A 61 9.41 -23.78 -1.26
C GLN A 61 8.54 -24.89 -1.85
N SER A 62 8.50 -25.05 -3.18
CA SER A 62 7.60 -26.00 -3.86
C SER A 62 6.14 -25.85 -3.40
N GLN A 63 5.72 -24.63 -3.03
CA GLN A 63 4.33 -24.39 -2.67
C GLN A 63 3.46 -24.58 -3.91
N ILE A 64 2.38 -25.35 -3.75
CA ILE A 64 1.52 -25.83 -4.85
C ILE A 64 0.85 -24.67 -5.60
N SER A 65 0.71 -23.49 -4.98
CA SER A 65 0.05 -22.33 -5.58
C SER A 65 1.04 -21.36 -6.21
N LYS A 66 0.94 -21.19 -7.54
CA LYS A 66 1.59 -20.11 -8.29
C LYS A 66 1.20 -18.74 -7.72
N PHE A 67 2.15 -17.79 -7.66
CA PHE A 67 1.88 -16.40 -7.30
C PHE A 67 0.76 -15.82 -8.18
N ILE A 68 -0.23 -15.17 -7.56
CA ILE A 68 -1.37 -14.58 -8.27
C ILE A 68 -1.00 -13.16 -8.72
N ALA A 69 -0.89 -12.99 -10.04
CA ALA A 69 -0.57 -11.73 -10.66
C ALA A 69 -1.78 -10.77 -10.64
N ASN A 70 -1.50 -9.46 -10.53
CA ASN A 70 -2.54 -8.44 -10.37
C ASN A 70 -2.38 -7.30 -11.39
N ASN A 71 -3.52 -6.80 -11.88
CA ASN A 71 -3.55 -5.63 -12.75
C ASN A 71 -3.70 -4.36 -11.92
N ILE A 72 -2.87 -3.36 -12.16
CA ILE A 72 -2.93 -2.05 -11.50
C ILE A 72 -3.12 -0.96 -12.57
N LEU A 73 -4.11 -0.09 -12.38
CA LEU A 73 -4.37 1.05 -13.25
C LEU A 73 -4.73 2.30 -12.43
N LEU A 74 -3.76 3.20 -12.22
CA LEU A 74 -3.99 4.51 -11.61
C LEU A 74 -3.90 5.59 -12.71
N GLN A 75 -4.95 6.39 -12.81
CA GLN A 75 -4.89 7.66 -13.53
C GLN A 75 -4.15 8.70 -12.67
N PRO A 76 -3.71 9.83 -13.26
CA PRO A 76 -3.08 10.89 -12.50
C PRO A 76 -3.92 11.30 -11.29
N SER A 77 -3.29 11.32 -10.11
CA SER A 77 -3.91 11.68 -8.83
C SER A 77 -4.95 10.68 -8.31
N ASP A 78 -5.09 9.49 -8.90
CA ASP A 78 -5.98 8.44 -8.37
C ASP A 78 -5.46 7.91 -7.03
N CYS A 79 -6.42 7.52 -6.19
CA CYS A 79 -6.21 6.82 -4.93
C CYS A 79 -6.92 5.47 -4.99
N TYR A 80 -6.19 4.37 -4.89
CA TYR A 80 -6.80 3.08 -4.59
C TYR A 80 -7.03 2.99 -3.09
N LEU A 81 -8.31 2.98 -2.69
CA LEU A 81 -8.71 2.68 -1.33
C LEU A 81 -8.92 1.17 -1.22
N ILE A 82 -7.93 0.50 -0.64
CA ILE A 82 -7.81 -0.97 -0.61
C ILE A 82 -8.43 -1.50 0.68
N THR A 83 -9.48 -2.30 0.53
CA THR A 83 -10.18 -2.94 1.64
C THR A 83 -10.00 -4.46 1.62
N GLY A 84 -10.26 -5.11 2.76
CA GLY A 84 -10.16 -6.56 2.93
C GLY A 84 -9.38 -6.95 4.18
N PRO A 85 -9.42 -8.23 4.59
CA PRO A 85 -8.73 -8.71 5.78
C PRO A 85 -7.20 -8.70 5.60
N ASN A 86 -6.46 -8.74 6.70
CA ASN A 86 -5.00 -8.51 6.71
C ASN A 86 -4.21 -9.59 5.97
N MET A 87 -4.71 -10.82 5.96
CA MET A 87 -4.09 -11.93 5.25
C MET A 87 -4.42 -11.98 3.75
N ALA A 88 -5.25 -11.07 3.21
CA ALA A 88 -5.65 -11.11 1.80
C ALA A 88 -4.62 -10.54 0.82
N GLY A 89 -3.45 -10.09 1.30
CA GLY A 89 -2.34 -9.64 0.44
C GLY A 89 -2.33 -8.15 0.10
N LYS A 90 -3.02 -7.30 0.86
CA LYS A 90 -3.04 -5.83 0.67
C LYS A 90 -1.62 -5.24 0.68
N SER A 91 -0.86 -5.49 1.75
CA SER A 91 0.51 -4.96 1.89
C SER A 91 1.47 -5.53 0.83
N THR A 92 1.27 -6.79 0.42
CA THR A 92 2.00 -7.40 -0.69
C THR A 92 1.78 -6.66 -2.01
N LEU A 93 0.52 -6.38 -2.35
CA LEU A 93 0.16 -5.62 -3.54
C LEU A 93 0.79 -4.21 -3.54
N MET A 94 0.72 -3.52 -2.40
CA MET A 94 1.27 -2.16 -2.30
C MET A 94 2.79 -2.15 -2.45
N ARG A 95 3.50 -3.04 -1.75
CA ARG A 95 4.96 -3.18 -1.87
C ARG A 95 5.38 -3.57 -3.28
N GLN A 96 4.61 -4.45 -3.93
CA GLN A 96 4.83 -4.85 -5.31
C GLN A 96 4.79 -3.64 -6.28
N VAL A 97 3.84 -2.72 -6.13
CA VAL A 97 3.77 -1.51 -6.96
C VAL A 97 5.02 -0.63 -6.75
N ALA A 98 5.42 -0.40 -5.49
CA ALA A 98 6.65 0.36 -5.19
C ALA A 98 7.90 -0.29 -5.78
N LEU A 99 8.07 -1.61 -5.62
CA LEU A 99 9.20 -2.35 -6.17
C LEU A 99 9.22 -2.29 -7.70
N THR A 100 8.06 -2.34 -8.36
CA THR A 100 7.95 -2.19 -9.82
C THR A 100 8.45 -0.82 -10.27
N ALA A 101 8.07 0.26 -9.56
CA ALA A 101 8.55 1.61 -9.84
C ALA A 101 10.07 1.75 -9.65
N ILE A 102 10.61 1.20 -8.55
CA ILE A 102 12.04 1.22 -8.25
C ILE A 102 12.83 0.48 -9.33
N LEU A 103 12.42 -0.74 -9.69
CA LEU A 103 13.09 -1.54 -10.73
C LEU A 103 13.09 -0.82 -12.08
N ALA A 104 11.96 -0.23 -12.46
CA ALA A 104 11.87 0.53 -13.71
C ALA A 104 12.81 1.74 -13.74
N GLN A 105 12.84 2.54 -12.66
CA GLN A 105 13.71 3.73 -12.58
C GLN A 105 15.20 3.40 -12.36
N MET A 106 15.51 2.22 -11.84
CA MET A 106 16.88 1.68 -11.80
C MET A 106 17.38 1.27 -13.19
N GLY A 107 16.48 1.13 -14.18
CA GLY A 107 16.81 0.66 -15.52
C GLY A 107 16.67 -0.85 -15.72
N SER A 108 16.01 -1.55 -14.81
CA SER A 108 15.70 -2.98 -14.92
C SER A 108 14.40 -3.22 -15.69
N PHE A 109 14.26 -4.45 -16.20
CA PHE A 109 12.96 -5.02 -16.55
C PHE A 109 12.15 -5.28 -15.27
N VAL A 110 10.82 -5.37 -15.38
CA VAL A 110 9.91 -5.45 -14.23
C VAL A 110 9.03 -6.71 -14.24
N PRO A 111 8.61 -7.22 -13.06
CA PRO A 111 7.81 -8.44 -12.90
C PRO A 111 6.35 -8.24 -13.34
N ALA A 112 6.11 -8.11 -14.64
CA ALA A 112 4.80 -7.86 -15.23
C ALA A 112 4.74 -8.39 -16.67
N SER A 113 3.55 -8.58 -17.23
CA SER A 113 3.37 -8.88 -18.67
C SER A 113 3.49 -7.62 -19.53
N SER A 114 3.06 -6.47 -19.01
CA SER A 114 3.31 -5.14 -19.59
C SER A 114 3.34 -4.09 -18.50
N ALA A 115 4.20 -3.07 -18.62
CA ALA A 115 4.29 -2.00 -17.65
C ALA A 115 4.50 -0.63 -18.31
N GLU A 116 3.61 0.29 -18.00
CA GLU A 116 3.73 1.72 -18.28
C GLU A 116 3.64 2.47 -16.96
N LEU A 117 4.64 3.27 -16.63
CA LEU A 117 4.70 3.96 -15.34
C LEU A 117 5.19 5.40 -15.51
N PRO A 118 4.74 6.34 -14.67
CA PRO A 118 5.32 7.67 -14.66
C PRO A 118 6.69 7.63 -13.96
N LEU A 119 7.43 8.74 -14.08
CA LEU A 119 8.57 8.99 -13.21
C LEU A 119 8.07 9.49 -11.86
N TYR A 120 8.47 8.79 -10.80
CA TYR A 120 8.25 9.18 -9.43
C TYR A 120 9.48 9.88 -8.87
N ASP A 121 9.27 11.06 -8.28
CA ASP A 121 10.31 11.81 -7.58
C ASP A 121 10.64 11.17 -6.23
N SER A 122 9.62 10.57 -5.58
CA SER A 122 9.73 9.99 -4.25
C SER A 122 8.65 8.93 -4.04
N ILE A 123 9.00 7.88 -3.29
CA ILE A 123 8.07 6.85 -2.82
C ILE A 123 8.04 6.94 -1.30
N PHE A 124 6.87 7.26 -0.76
CA PHE A 124 6.66 7.32 0.68
C PHE A 124 5.86 6.11 1.13
N THR A 125 6.30 5.48 2.21
CA THR A 125 5.64 4.30 2.75
C THR A 125 5.41 4.47 4.23
N ARG A 126 4.15 4.39 4.63
CA ARG A 126 3.73 4.13 6.00
C ARG A 126 3.11 2.74 6.03
N ILE A 127 3.97 1.73 6.03
CA ILE A 127 3.56 0.33 6.18
C ILE A 127 3.99 -0.08 7.58
N GLY A 128 3.04 -0.46 8.43
CA GLY A 128 3.27 -0.73 9.85
C GLY A 128 4.59 -1.47 10.10
N ALA A 129 5.50 -0.84 10.84
CA ALA A 129 6.68 -1.49 11.36
C ALA A 129 6.24 -2.46 12.46
N SER A 130 6.73 -3.70 12.40
CA SER A 130 6.81 -4.55 13.58
C SER A 130 7.62 -3.79 14.64
N ASP A 131 6.93 -3.29 15.65
CA ASP A 131 7.41 -2.70 16.91
C ASP A 131 8.89 -2.31 16.92
N GLN A 132 9.20 -1.11 16.42
CA GLN A 132 10.40 -0.42 16.88
C GLN A 132 10.12 0.09 18.31
N LEU A 133 10.31 -0.82 19.26
CA LEU A 133 10.36 -0.57 20.70
C LEU A 133 11.66 0.15 21.08
N THR A 134 11.95 1.27 20.41
CA THR A 134 13.16 2.05 20.66
C THR A 134 12.85 3.53 20.61
N GLU A 135 13.27 4.23 21.67
CA GLU A 135 13.21 5.70 21.93
C GLU A 135 12.06 6.25 22.80
N GLY A 136 11.26 5.41 23.47
CA GLY A 136 10.31 5.90 24.50
C GLY A 136 9.15 6.76 23.97
N LEU A 137 9.01 6.88 22.65
CA LEU A 137 7.87 7.49 21.98
C LEU A 137 6.75 6.47 21.83
N SER A 138 5.49 6.93 21.94
CA SER A 138 4.33 6.11 21.61
C SER A 138 4.40 5.69 20.13
N THR A 139 4.05 4.43 19.83
CA THR A 139 3.97 3.91 18.45
C THR A 139 3.09 4.78 17.56
N PHE A 140 2.04 5.38 18.13
CA PHE A 140 1.17 6.33 17.44
C PHE A 140 1.87 7.66 17.11
N MET A 141 2.76 8.15 17.99
CA MET A 141 3.52 9.38 17.73
C MET A 141 4.51 9.19 16.58
N VAL A 142 5.19 8.03 16.54
CA VAL A 142 6.08 7.67 15.43
C VAL A 142 5.30 7.63 14.12
N GLU A 143 4.15 6.96 14.12
CA GLU A 143 3.25 6.91 12.97
C GLU A 143 2.82 8.30 12.48
N MET A 144 2.44 9.20 13.39
CA MET A 144 2.04 10.56 13.03
C MET A 144 3.22 11.40 12.53
N THR A 145 4.42 11.18 13.06
CA THR A 145 5.64 11.87 12.62
C THR A 145 6.03 11.44 11.20
N GLU A 146 6.05 10.14 10.92
CA GLU A 146 6.28 9.59 9.56
C GLU A 146 5.24 10.12 8.56
N THR A 147 3.97 10.15 8.98
CA THR A 147 2.88 10.69 8.15
C THR A 147 3.07 12.19 7.88
N ALA A 148 3.43 12.97 8.90
CA ALA A 148 3.69 14.39 8.75
C ALA A 148 4.88 14.66 7.82
N GLU A 149 5.96 13.89 7.94
CA GLU A 149 7.12 14.00 7.05
C GLU A 149 6.73 13.74 5.60
N MET A 150 6.00 12.64 5.34
CA MET A 150 5.46 12.34 4.01
C MET A 150 4.62 13.52 3.48
N LEU A 151 3.67 14.03 4.26
CA LEU A 151 2.77 15.09 3.80
C LEU A 151 3.50 16.40 3.49
N ASN A 152 4.60 16.69 4.19
CA ASN A 152 5.40 17.90 3.99
C ASN A 152 6.34 17.82 2.77
N GLN A 153 6.77 16.61 2.39
CA GLN A 153 7.74 16.42 1.30
C GLN A 153 7.10 15.93 0.00
N ALA A 154 5.96 15.26 0.07
CA ALA A 154 5.28 14.69 -1.09
C ALA A 154 4.80 15.77 -2.07
N ASN A 155 4.91 15.44 -3.34
CA ASN A 155 4.44 16.25 -4.45
C ASN A 155 3.54 15.41 -5.39
N HIS A 156 3.01 16.02 -6.45
CA HIS A 156 2.11 15.35 -7.41
C HIS A 156 2.76 14.18 -8.19
N ASN A 157 4.10 14.11 -8.25
CA ASN A 157 4.86 13.01 -8.84
C ASN A 157 5.31 12.00 -7.77
N SER A 158 4.75 12.02 -6.57
CA SER A 158 5.05 11.03 -5.53
C SER A 158 4.15 9.80 -5.65
N LEU A 159 4.65 8.65 -5.18
CA LEU A 159 3.84 7.46 -4.90
C LEU A 159 3.70 7.33 -3.39
N LEU A 160 2.46 7.44 -2.89
CA LEU A 160 2.17 7.34 -1.46
C LEU A 160 1.55 5.99 -1.13
N ILE A 161 2.11 5.31 -0.15
CA ILE A 161 1.60 4.02 0.35
C ILE A 161 1.29 4.16 1.84
N LEU A 162 0.02 3.99 2.18
CA LEU A 162 -0.51 4.15 3.53
C LEU A 162 -1.20 2.84 3.94
N ASP A 163 -0.73 2.18 4.98
CA ASP A 163 -1.28 0.92 5.49
C ASP A 163 -1.79 1.11 6.93
N GLU A 164 -3.10 1.04 7.12
CA GLU A 164 -3.77 1.10 8.42
C GLU A 164 -3.46 2.36 9.26
N VAL A 165 -3.32 3.52 8.61
CA VAL A 165 -3.11 4.80 9.32
C VAL A 165 -4.27 5.10 10.28
N GLY A 166 -3.96 5.53 11.49
CA GLY A 166 -4.91 5.86 12.56
C GLY A 166 -5.21 4.72 13.52
N ARG A 167 -4.64 3.52 13.32
CA ARG A 167 -4.97 2.33 14.13
C ARG A 167 -4.45 2.40 15.58
N GLY A 168 -3.41 3.19 15.84
CA GLY A 168 -2.78 3.29 17.17
C GLY A 168 -3.51 4.15 18.21
N THR A 169 -4.71 4.65 17.91
CA THR A 169 -5.49 5.55 18.79
C THR A 169 -6.97 5.11 18.89
N SER A 170 -7.81 5.93 19.53
CA SER A 170 -9.26 5.68 19.62
C SER A 170 -9.86 5.51 18.21
N THR A 171 -10.86 4.64 18.07
CA THR A 171 -11.42 4.29 16.76
C THR A 171 -11.94 5.51 15.98
N PHE A 172 -12.62 6.43 16.67
CA PHE A 172 -13.15 7.64 16.04
C PHE A 172 -12.06 8.65 15.72
N ASP A 173 -11.06 8.84 16.59
CA ASP A 173 -9.94 9.74 16.30
C ASP A 173 -9.12 9.22 15.11
N GLY A 174 -8.84 7.91 15.08
CA GLY A 174 -8.14 7.24 14.00
C GLY A 174 -8.85 7.37 12.66
N LEU A 175 -10.17 7.13 12.64
CA LEU A 175 -11.01 7.34 11.45
C LEU A 175 -10.96 8.80 10.97
N CYS A 176 -11.16 9.75 11.88
CA CYS A 176 -11.17 11.18 11.54
C CYS A 176 -9.82 11.63 10.97
N LEU A 177 -8.71 11.19 11.57
CA LEU A 177 -7.37 11.50 11.09
C LEU A 177 -7.09 10.86 9.74
N ALA A 178 -7.39 9.56 9.57
CA ALA A 178 -7.21 8.87 8.30
C ALA A 178 -7.99 9.54 7.17
N GLN A 179 -9.25 9.94 7.44
CA GLN A 179 -10.06 10.69 6.48
C GLN A 179 -9.44 12.05 6.16
N ALA A 180 -9.04 12.83 7.17
CA ALA A 180 -8.45 14.15 6.98
C ALA A 180 -7.13 14.09 6.19
N ILE A 181 -6.29 13.10 6.46
CA ILE A 181 -5.04 12.84 5.73
C ILE A 181 -5.36 12.52 4.26
N LEU A 182 -6.30 11.60 4.01
CA LEU A 182 -6.71 11.27 2.66
C LEU A 182 -7.27 12.49 1.91
N GLU A 183 -8.16 13.27 2.54
CA GLU A 183 -8.70 14.51 1.96
C GLU A 183 -7.59 15.51 1.65
N TYR A 184 -6.59 15.65 2.52
CA TYR A 184 -5.46 16.54 2.30
C TYR A 184 -4.65 16.13 1.06
N VAL A 185 -4.30 14.83 0.96
CA VAL A 185 -3.56 14.29 -0.17
C VAL A 185 -4.33 14.49 -1.48
N LEU A 186 -5.63 14.20 -1.49
CA LEU A 186 -6.47 14.30 -2.69
C LEU A 186 -6.64 15.75 -3.19
N ASN A 187 -6.71 16.72 -2.28
CA ASN A 187 -6.96 18.12 -2.62
C ASN A 187 -5.68 18.92 -2.88
N HIS A 188 -4.61 18.66 -2.14
CA HIS A 188 -3.41 19.49 -2.13
C HIS A 188 -2.23 18.82 -2.85
N ILE A 189 -1.90 17.57 -2.52
CA ILE A 189 -0.71 16.89 -3.06
C ILE A 189 -0.99 16.32 -4.46
N LYS A 190 -2.15 15.66 -4.64
CA LYS A 190 -2.60 15.07 -5.90
C LYS A 190 -1.64 14.02 -6.48
N ALA A 191 -0.98 13.28 -5.60
CA ALA A 191 -0.11 12.15 -5.90
C ALA A 191 -0.90 10.87 -6.25
N HIS A 192 -0.20 9.84 -6.73
CA HIS A 192 -0.73 8.47 -6.70
C HIS A 192 -0.76 7.95 -5.28
N VAL A 193 -1.87 7.30 -4.89
CA VAL A 193 -2.05 6.79 -3.53
C VAL A 193 -2.52 5.34 -3.55
N LEU A 194 -1.87 4.50 -2.76
CA LEU A 194 -2.36 3.20 -2.34
C LEU A 194 -2.66 3.28 -0.85
N PHE A 195 -3.93 3.30 -0.48
CA PHE A 195 -4.38 3.45 0.90
C PHE A 195 -5.09 2.16 1.33
N ALA A 196 -4.42 1.31 2.09
CA ALA A 196 -5.06 0.16 2.73
C ALA A 196 -5.67 0.57 4.07
N THR A 197 -6.94 0.21 4.28
CA THR A 197 -7.67 0.58 5.49
C THR A 197 -8.58 -0.53 6.00
N HIS A 198 -8.84 -0.50 7.30
CA HIS A 198 -9.88 -1.29 7.97
C HIS A 198 -11.15 -0.46 8.27
N TYR A 199 -11.10 0.85 8.05
CA TYR A 199 -12.23 1.76 8.22
C TYR A 199 -13.18 1.67 7.03
N HIS A 200 -14.32 0.99 7.22
CA HIS A 200 -15.35 0.86 6.18
C HIS A 200 -16.04 2.18 5.88
N GLU A 201 -16.03 3.11 6.82
CA GLU A 201 -16.59 4.45 6.68
C GLU A 201 -15.88 5.26 5.57
N LEU A 202 -14.59 4.98 5.32
CA LEU A 202 -13.84 5.62 4.24
C LEU A 202 -14.27 5.17 2.85
N VAL A 203 -14.97 4.04 2.70
CA VAL A 203 -15.46 3.55 1.40
C VAL A 203 -16.36 4.59 0.72
N ALA A 204 -17.14 5.34 1.48
CA ALA A 204 -18.05 6.36 0.94
C ALA A 204 -17.31 7.58 0.32
N MET A 205 -15.98 7.65 0.45
CA MET A 205 -15.17 8.73 -0.11
C MET A 205 -15.22 8.80 -1.64
N ASP A 206 -15.44 7.68 -2.33
CA ASP A 206 -15.58 7.64 -3.80
C ASP A 206 -16.79 8.43 -4.32
N GLN A 207 -17.81 8.62 -3.48
CA GLN A 207 -18.99 9.44 -3.79
C GLN A 207 -18.66 10.93 -3.82
N ARG A 208 -17.65 11.35 -3.05
CA ARG A 208 -17.23 12.76 -2.92
C ARG A 208 -16.01 13.09 -3.78
N TYR A 209 -15.10 12.13 -3.94
CA TYR A 209 -13.83 12.31 -4.65
C TYR A 209 -13.71 11.30 -5.78
N LYS A 210 -13.80 11.77 -7.02
CA LYS A 210 -13.72 10.93 -8.23
C LYS A 210 -12.37 10.21 -8.37
N GLN A 211 -11.32 10.75 -7.76
CA GLN A 211 -9.99 10.16 -7.70
C GLN A 211 -9.95 8.88 -6.85
N VAL A 212 -10.87 8.72 -5.89
CA VAL A 212 -10.90 7.54 -5.03
C VAL A 212 -11.53 6.38 -5.79
N LYS A 213 -10.78 5.31 -5.95
CA LYS A 213 -11.22 4.03 -6.51
C LYS A 213 -11.23 3.01 -5.40
N ASN A 214 -12.42 2.58 -4.99
CA ASN A 214 -12.55 1.46 -4.08
C ASN A 214 -12.09 0.17 -4.78
N VAL A 215 -11.18 -0.54 -4.13
CA VAL A 215 -10.72 -1.86 -4.55
C VAL A 215 -10.62 -2.77 -3.33
N HIS A 216 -10.67 -4.08 -3.55
CA HIS A 216 -10.51 -5.07 -2.50
C HIS A 216 -9.80 -6.31 -2.99
N MET A 217 -9.22 -7.05 -2.04
CA MET A 217 -8.66 -8.38 -2.31
C MET A 217 -9.78 -9.42 -2.22
N GLU A 218 -9.97 -10.19 -3.28
CA GLU A 218 -11.07 -11.15 -3.42
C GLU A 218 -10.94 -12.34 -2.47
N ILE A 219 -12.09 -12.74 -1.92
CA ILE A 219 -12.23 -13.85 -0.98
C ILE A 219 -13.34 -14.76 -1.48
N SER A 220 -13.07 -16.06 -1.53
CA SER A 220 -14.09 -17.08 -1.75
C SER A 220 -14.54 -17.62 -0.40
N ASP A 221 -15.85 -17.58 -0.15
CA ASP A 221 -16.49 -18.12 1.05
C ASP A 221 -17.44 -19.28 0.66
N LYS A 222 -16.87 -20.30 0.01
CA LYS A 222 -17.64 -21.48 -0.44
C LYS A 222 -17.44 -22.61 0.56
N ALA A 223 -18.53 -23.30 0.89
CA ALA A 223 -18.51 -24.49 1.74
C ALA A 223 -17.89 -24.26 3.14
N ASP A 224 -18.30 -23.18 3.81
CA ASP A 224 -17.90 -22.83 5.18
C ASP A 224 -16.37 -22.72 5.40
N THR A 225 -15.62 -22.52 4.31
CA THR A 225 -14.17 -22.32 4.35
C THR A 225 -13.80 -21.08 3.54
N ILE A 226 -13.12 -20.15 4.21
CA ILE A 226 -12.59 -18.96 3.56
C ILE A 226 -11.30 -19.30 2.84
N GLN A 227 -11.25 -18.91 1.57
CA GLN A 227 -10.05 -18.95 0.76
C GLN A 227 -9.69 -17.55 0.27
N PHE A 228 -8.48 -17.11 0.57
CA PHE A 228 -7.92 -15.87 0.00
C PHE A 228 -7.50 -16.13 -1.44
N LEU A 229 -8.07 -15.39 -2.38
CA LEU A 229 -7.75 -15.55 -3.81
C LEU A 229 -6.59 -14.65 -4.26
N TYR A 230 -6.16 -13.71 -3.41
CA TYR A 230 -5.08 -12.74 -3.67
C TYR A 230 -5.26 -11.92 -4.95
N LEU A 231 -6.50 -11.80 -5.44
CA LEU A 231 -6.84 -11.10 -6.67
C LEU A 231 -7.49 -9.75 -6.35
N LEU A 232 -6.95 -8.68 -6.92
CA LEU A 232 -7.47 -7.33 -6.79
C LEU A 232 -8.73 -7.16 -7.65
N ARG A 233 -9.81 -6.72 -7.03
CA ARG A 233 -11.09 -6.43 -7.68
C ARG A 233 -11.55 -5.02 -7.41
N ALA A 234 -12.27 -4.45 -8.36
CA ALA A 234 -12.92 -3.15 -8.20
C ALA A 234 -14.12 -3.26 -7.24
N GLY A 235 -14.42 -2.15 -6.56
CA GLY A 235 -15.45 -2.06 -5.52
C GLY A 235 -14.87 -2.30 -4.13
N ALA A 236 -15.64 -1.94 -3.10
CA ALA A 236 -15.27 -2.18 -1.71
C ALA A 236 -15.57 -3.62 -1.29
N ALA A 237 -14.88 -4.09 -0.26
CA ALA A 237 -15.18 -5.38 0.36
C ALA A 237 -16.60 -5.37 0.95
N GLY A 238 -17.39 -6.40 0.66
CA GLY A 238 -18.79 -6.46 1.10
C GLY A 238 -18.99 -6.79 2.58
N LYS A 239 -18.02 -7.44 3.24
CA LYS A 239 -18.08 -7.86 4.66
C LYS A 239 -16.68 -7.90 5.29
N SER A 240 -16.64 -7.73 6.61
CA SER A 240 -15.46 -8.06 7.43
C SER A 240 -15.41 -9.55 7.70
N TYR A 241 -14.24 -10.17 7.55
CA TYR A 241 -14.04 -11.62 7.75
C TYR A 241 -13.25 -11.96 9.02
N GLY A 242 -13.22 -11.06 10.01
CA GLY A 242 -12.35 -11.20 11.19
C GLY A 242 -12.66 -12.46 12.01
N ILE A 243 -13.94 -12.76 12.23
CA ILE A 243 -14.37 -13.95 13.01
C ILE A 243 -14.00 -15.24 12.28
N GLN A 244 -14.21 -15.28 10.97
CA GLN A 244 -13.92 -16.45 10.16
C GLN A 244 -12.41 -16.67 9.97
N VAL A 245 -11.60 -15.60 9.97
CA VAL A 245 -10.14 -15.72 10.05
C VAL A 245 -9.72 -16.33 11.39
N ALA A 246 -10.41 -16.00 12.48
CA ALA A 246 -10.14 -16.62 13.78
C ALA A 246 -10.53 -18.11 13.81
N GLU A 247 -11.62 -18.48 13.12
CA GLU A 247 -12.02 -19.88 12.93
C GLU A 247 -10.95 -20.66 12.14
N LEU A 248 -10.43 -20.10 11.04
CA LEU A 248 -9.31 -20.68 10.29
C LEU A 248 -8.03 -20.82 11.12
N ALA A 249 -7.80 -19.92 12.08
CA ALA A 249 -6.68 -19.99 13.02
C ALA A 249 -6.86 -21.09 14.09
N GLY A 250 -8.02 -21.77 14.12
CA GLY A 250 -8.30 -22.86 15.04
C GLY A 250 -8.81 -22.41 16.41
N LEU A 251 -9.42 -21.23 16.53
CA LEU A 251 -10.07 -20.83 17.78
C LEU A 251 -11.25 -21.78 18.11
N PRO A 252 -11.48 -22.09 19.40
CA PRO A 252 -12.59 -22.93 19.84
C PRO A 252 -13.94 -22.47 19.29
N SER A 253 -14.77 -23.44 18.88
CA SER A 253 -16.08 -23.18 18.26
C SER A 253 -17.02 -22.36 19.14
N GLU A 254 -16.94 -22.51 20.46
CA GLU A 254 -17.71 -21.77 21.45
C GLU A 254 -17.39 -20.27 21.40
N ILE A 255 -16.11 -19.90 21.19
CA ILE A 255 -15.68 -18.51 21.04
C ILE A 255 -16.20 -17.94 19.72
N ILE A 256 -16.11 -18.72 18.63
CA ILE A 256 -16.60 -18.30 17.31
C ILE A 256 -18.11 -18.04 17.34
N GLN A 257 -18.88 -18.95 17.96
CA GLN A 257 -20.33 -18.79 18.11
C GLN A 257 -20.67 -17.54 18.94
N GLN A 258 -19.99 -17.33 20.06
CA GLN A 258 -20.22 -16.17 20.92
C GLN A 258 -19.85 -14.86 20.20
N ALA A 259 -18.70 -14.79 19.53
CA ALA A 259 -18.28 -13.62 18.76
C ALA A 259 -19.28 -13.30 17.64
N THR A 260 -19.78 -14.34 16.95
CA THR A 260 -20.79 -14.18 15.88
C THR A 260 -22.11 -13.62 16.42
N ALA A 261 -22.55 -14.09 17.60
CA ALA A 261 -23.76 -13.57 18.25
C ALA A 261 -23.60 -12.11 18.67
N LEU A 262 -22.44 -11.74 19.22
CA LEU A 262 -22.12 -10.35 19.59
C LEU A 262 -22.10 -9.43 18.36
N LEU A 263 -21.43 -9.83 17.27
CA LEU A 263 -21.35 -9.04 16.04
C LEU A 263 -22.74 -8.74 15.47
N LYS A 264 -23.62 -9.75 15.41
CA LYS A 264 -25.02 -9.56 14.99
C LYS A 264 -25.75 -8.54 15.87
N GLY A 265 -25.47 -8.51 17.18
CA GLY A 265 -26.03 -7.52 18.09
C GLY A 265 -25.60 -6.08 17.77
N TYR A 266 -24.34 -5.88 17.39
CA TYR A 266 -23.81 -4.56 17.00
C TYR A 266 -24.24 -4.10 15.60
N GLU A 267 -24.41 -5.02 14.65
CA GLU A 267 -24.91 -4.70 13.30
C GLU A 267 -26.36 -4.21 13.34
N VAL A 268 -27.19 -4.74 14.25
CA VAL A 268 -28.58 -4.31 14.41
C VAL A 268 -28.69 -2.94 15.07
N SER A 269 -27.81 -2.62 16.03
CA SER A 269 -27.82 -1.32 16.72
C SER A 269 -27.16 -0.19 15.92
N SER A 270 -26.20 -0.49 15.04
CA SER A 270 -25.55 0.52 14.19
C SER A 270 -26.44 1.03 13.05
N THR A 271 -27.45 0.27 12.60
CA THR A 271 -28.43 0.76 11.60
C THR A 271 -29.30 1.93 12.09
N THR A 272 -29.36 2.21 13.39
CA THR A 272 -30.16 3.32 13.96
C THR A 272 -29.43 4.66 14.10
N GLU A 273 -28.11 4.72 13.94
CA GLU A 273 -27.34 5.98 14.02
C GLU A 273 -26.40 6.12 12.82
N LYS A 274 -26.84 6.83 11.77
CA LYS A 274 -25.94 7.21 10.68
C LYS A 274 -24.97 8.28 11.18
N PRO A 275 -23.64 8.09 11.08
CA PRO A 275 -22.70 9.13 11.43
C PRO A 275 -22.79 10.27 10.41
N THR A 276 -23.00 11.49 10.91
CA THR A 276 -23.00 12.70 10.10
C THR A 276 -21.55 13.11 9.85
N ILE A 277 -21.04 12.90 8.63
CA ILE A 277 -19.69 13.31 8.26
C ILE A 277 -19.60 14.84 8.33
N VAL A 278 -18.81 15.36 9.26
CA VAL A 278 -18.60 16.80 9.48
C VAL A 278 -17.70 17.35 8.39
N LYS A 279 -18.18 18.33 7.62
CA LYS A 279 -17.37 19.08 6.65
C LYS A 279 -16.36 19.97 7.39
N MET A 280 -15.07 19.79 7.15
CA MET A 280 -14.07 20.80 7.51
C MET A 280 -14.29 22.05 6.64
N LYS A 281 -14.46 23.20 7.30
CA LYS A 281 -14.39 24.52 6.65
C LYS A 281 -12.91 24.86 6.45
N THR A 282 -12.50 25.12 5.21
CA THR A 282 -11.23 25.76 4.90
C THR A 282 -11.21 27.16 5.51
N GLN A 283 -10.52 27.35 6.63
CA GLN A 283 -10.09 28.66 7.10
C GLN A 283 -8.64 28.86 6.70
N ASN A 284 -8.44 29.69 5.68
CA ASN A 284 -7.19 30.41 5.50
C ASN A 284 -7.07 31.38 6.69
N ASP A 285 -6.10 31.15 7.57
CA ASP A 285 -5.39 32.23 8.25
C ASP A 285 -4.04 31.71 8.73
N ALA A 286 -2.99 32.34 8.22
CA ALA A 286 -1.63 32.16 8.68
C ALA A 286 -1.53 32.73 10.11
N ASN A 287 -1.21 31.87 11.08
CA ASN A 287 -0.62 32.31 12.33
C ASN A 287 0.47 31.32 12.76
N GLN A 288 1.70 31.83 12.77
CA GLN A 288 2.87 31.18 13.34
C GLN A 288 2.60 30.84 14.81
N ILE A 289 2.56 29.56 15.13
CA ILE A 289 2.68 29.10 16.52
C ILE A 289 4.12 28.65 16.70
N ASN A 290 4.94 29.54 17.27
CA ASN A 290 6.22 29.17 17.86
C ASN A 290 5.95 28.32 19.11
N LEU A 291 6.16 27.01 19.03
CA LEU A 291 6.35 26.18 20.22
C LEU A 291 7.84 26.19 20.57
N LYS A 292 8.20 27.01 21.56
CA LYS A 292 9.39 26.77 22.37
C LYS A 292 9.09 25.60 23.31
N LEU A 293 9.74 24.48 23.08
CA LEU A 293 9.92 23.42 24.07
C LEU A 293 11.43 23.24 24.22
N PHE A 294 11.87 23.06 25.46
CA PHE A 294 13.25 22.93 25.95
C PHE A 294 13.97 24.26 26.28
N ASP A 295 13.91 24.61 27.57
CA ASP A 295 15.11 25.07 28.30
C ASP A 295 15.90 23.84 28.75
#